data_AF-A0A1F8RJ92-F1
#
_entry.id   AF-A0A1F8RJ92-F1
#
_cell.length_a   1.000
_cell.length_b   1.000
_cell.length_c   1.000
_cell.angle_alpha   90.00
_cell.angle_beta   90.00
_cell.angle_gamma   90.00
#
_symmetry.space_group_name_H-M   'P 1'
#
loop_
_entity.id
_entity.type
_entity.pdbx_description
1 polymer ?
#
loop_
_entity_poly.entity_id
_entity_poly.type
_entity_poly.pdbx_seq_one_letter_code
_entity_poly.pdbx_strand_id
1 'polypeptide(L)'
;MKKPLDAEDPMALVGVGLEKDPDDRALTEMARCFVEEYARMGWSGDRILRLFRNPFFRGPHQILRTKGEGFVRGLIDTMDSIRHRAQPPNGSGE
;
A
#
# COMPACT_ATOMS: atom_id res chain seq x y z
N MET A 1 35.40 -0.97 19.01
CA MET A 1 35.58 -2.32 18.42
C MET A 1 34.22 -2.80 17.95
N LYS A 2 34.04 -3.16 16.66
CA LYS A 2 32.75 -3.70 16.18
C LYS A 2 32.59 -5.14 16.69
N LYS A 3 31.38 -5.51 17.16
CA LYS A 3 31.04 -6.90 17.48
C LYS A 3 31.28 -7.75 16.21
N PRO A 4 31.92 -8.92 16.29
CA PRO A 4 32.01 -9.84 15.17
C PRO A 4 30.61 -10.18 14.66
N LEU A 5 30.46 -10.38 13.35
CA LEU A 5 29.22 -10.94 12.80
C LEU A 5 29.07 -12.36 13.36
N ASP A 6 28.04 -12.56 14.17
CA ASP A 6 27.68 -13.83 14.78
C ASP A 6 26.55 -14.45 13.96
N ALA A 7 26.77 -15.66 13.45
CA ALA A 7 25.81 -16.35 12.58
C ALA A 7 24.52 -16.73 13.33
N GLU A 8 24.59 -16.83 14.65
CA GLU A 8 23.46 -17.18 15.52
C GLU A 8 22.87 -15.94 16.24
N ASP A 9 23.22 -14.72 15.80
CA ASP A 9 22.66 -13.51 16.41
C ASP A 9 21.15 -13.43 16.16
N PRO A 10 20.29 -13.52 17.20
CA PRO A 10 18.85 -13.51 17.03
C PRO A 10 18.32 -12.15 16.53
N MET A 11 19.14 -11.10 16.59
CA MET A 11 18.82 -9.77 16.07
C MET A 11 19.38 -9.54 14.66
N ALA A 12 20.03 -10.54 14.05
CA ALA A 12 20.48 -10.44 12.66
C ALA A 12 19.29 -10.31 11.72
N LEU A 13 19.35 -9.34 10.80
CA LEU A 13 18.38 -9.24 9.73
C LEU A 13 18.64 -10.35 8.70
N VAL A 14 17.79 -11.37 8.70
CA VAL A 14 17.83 -12.47 7.73
C VAL A 14 16.73 -12.25 6.68
N GLY A 15 17.13 -12.00 5.43
CA GLY A 15 16.22 -11.93 4.29
C GLY A 15 16.25 -13.23 3.50
N VAL A 16 15.09 -13.72 3.09
CA VAL A 16 14.96 -14.85 2.16
C VAL A 16 14.34 -14.34 0.86
N GLY A 17 15.00 -14.63 -0.26
CA GLY A 17 14.45 -14.33 -1.58
C GLY A 17 13.34 -15.31 -1.93
N LEU A 18 12.25 -14.81 -2.51
CA LEU A 18 11.22 -15.66 -3.11
C LEU A 18 11.62 -15.98 -4.55
N GLU A 19 11.39 -17.22 -4.98
CA GLU A 19 11.77 -17.68 -6.32
C GLU A 19 10.90 -17.08 -7.44
N LYS A 20 9.71 -16.59 -7.09
CA LYS A 20 8.73 -16.08 -8.05
C LYS A 20 8.31 -14.67 -7.68
N ASP A 21 8.21 -13.82 -8.70
CA ASP A 21 7.56 -12.53 -8.59
C ASP A 21 6.07 -12.72 -8.23
N PRO A 22 5.44 -11.72 -7.58
CA PRO A 22 4.01 -11.74 -7.32
C PRO A 22 3.22 -11.93 -8.61
N ASP A 23 2.31 -12.90 -8.60
CA ASP A 23 1.39 -13.10 -9.71
C ASP A 23 0.32 -11.99 -9.79
N ASP A 24 -0.51 -12.04 -10.83
CA ASP A 24 -1.53 -11.03 -11.07
C ASP A 24 -2.51 -10.86 -9.90
N ARG A 25 -2.86 -11.95 -9.22
CA ARG A 25 -3.74 -11.94 -8.06
C ARG A 25 -3.05 -11.30 -6.85
N ALA A 26 -1.81 -11.67 -6.58
CA ALA A 26 -1.01 -11.09 -5.51
C ALA A 26 -0.86 -9.57 -5.70
N LEU A 27 -0.59 -9.11 -6.93
CA LEU A 27 -0.52 -7.67 -7.23
C LEU A 27 -1.86 -6.95 -6.98
N THR A 28 -3.00 -7.59 -7.28
CA THR A 28 -4.33 -7.03 -6.96
C THR A 28 -4.54 -6.89 -5.46
N GLU A 29 -4.24 -7.93 -4.67
CA GLU A 29 -4.41 -7.89 -3.21
C GLU A 29 -3.44 -6.90 -2.55
N MET A 30 -2.20 -6.82 -3.01
CA MET A 30 -1.24 -5.81 -2.56
C MET A 30 -1.72 -4.39 -2.84
N ALA A 31 -2.25 -4.13 -4.05
CA ALA A 31 -2.78 -2.83 -4.41
C ALA A 31 -3.93 -2.41 -3.50
N ARG A 32 -4.87 -3.34 -3.25
CA ARG A 32 -5.98 -3.13 -2.33
C ARG A 32 -5.47 -2.80 -0.94
N CYS A 33 -4.53 -3.59 -0.40
CA CYS A 33 -3.97 -3.37 0.92
C CYS A 33 -3.31 -1.99 1.04
N PHE A 34 -2.47 -1.59 0.07
CA PHE A 34 -1.88 -0.24 0.11
C PHE A 34 -2.93 0.86 0.12
N VAL A 35 -3.91 0.81 -0.78
CA VAL A 35 -4.95 1.84 -0.87
C VAL A 35 -5.78 1.88 0.41
N GLU A 36 -6.18 0.73 0.94
CA GLU A 36 -6.98 0.61 2.17
C GLU A 36 -6.24 1.16 3.40
N GLU A 37 -4.98 0.78 3.59
CA GLU A 37 -4.20 1.22 4.75
C GLU A 37 -3.95 2.73 4.73
N TYR A 38 -3.53 3.30 3.59
CA TYR A 38 -3.35 4.75 3.49
C TYR A 38 -4.67 5.51 3.58
N ALA A 39 -5.77 4.93 3.09
CA ALA A 39 -7.10 5.50 3.27
C ALA A 39 -7.50 5.54 4.76
N ARG A 40 -7.30 4.45 5.51
CA ARG A 40 -7.49 4.44 6.97
C ARG A 40 -6.56 5.43 7.68
N MET A 41 -5.38 5.63 7.09
CA MET A 41 -4.40 6.70 7.33
C MET A 41 -4.95 8.14 7.33
N GLY A 42 -6.14 8.36 6.75
CA GLY A 42 -6.66 9.70 6.47
C GLY A 42 -6.06 10.34 5.20
N TRP A 43 -5.33 9.59 4.37
CA TRP A 43 -4.75 10.15 3.14
C TRP A 43 -5.82 10.37 2.08
N SER A 44 -5.64 11.42 1.27
CA SER A 44 -6.48 11.67 0.09
C SER A 44 -6.12 10.76 -1.07
N GLY A 45 -7.07 10.49 -1.96
CA GLY A 45 -6.86 9.70 -3.17
C GLY A 45 -5.68 10.19 -4.02
N ASP A 46 -5.55 11.51 -4.22
CA ASP A 46 -4.41 12.07 -4.95
C ASP A 46 -3.06 11.82 -4.29
N ARG A 47 -3.00 11.84 -2.96
CA ARG A 47 -1.78 11.53 -2.21
C ARG A 47 -1.42 10.06 -2.36
N ILE A 48 -2.42 9.18 -2.28
CA ILE A 48 -2.24 7.74 -2.51
C ILE A 48 -1.74 7.50 -3.94
N LEU A 49 -2.36 8.11 -4.96
CA LEU A 49 -1.94 7.93 -6.34
C LEU A 49 -0.50 8.42 -6.60
N ARG A 50 -0.06 9.51 -5.96
CA ARG A 50 1.34 9.97 -6.05
C ARG A 50 2.34 8.94 -5.54
N LEU A 51 1.98 8.14 -4.53
CA LEU A 51 2.81 7.04 -4.04
C LEU A 51 3.06 6.01 -5.15
N PHE A 52 2.01 5.61 -5.86
CA PHE A 52 2.07 4.65 -6.97
C PHE A 52 2.86 5.19 -8.16
N ARG A 53 2.83 6.51 -8.41
CA ARG A 53 3.60 7.12 -9.50
C ARG A 53 5.09 7.27 -9.21
N ASN A 54 5.51 7.20 -7.94
CA ASN A 54 6.90 7.44 -7.56
C ASN A 54 7.74 6.14 -7.61
N PRO A 55 8.77 6.05 -8.50
CA PRO A 55 9.61 4.85 -8.64
C PRO A 55 10.39 4.45 -7.40
N PHE A 56 10.58 5.36 -6.43
CA PHE A 56 11.17 5.05 -5.15
C PHE A 56 10.36 3.98 -4.39
N PHE A 57 9.03 3.98 -4.52
CA PHE A 57 8.15 2.98 -3.93
C PHE A 57 7.95 1.81 -4.90
N ARG A 58 8.92 0.90 -4.92
CA ARG A 58 9.01 -0.21 -5.89
C ARG A 58 7.71 -1.03 -6.03
N GLY A 59 7.11 -1.44 -4.91
CA GLY A 59 5.88 -2.24 -4.92
C GLY A 59 4.68 -1.50 -5.55
N PRO A 60 4.24 -0.36 -5.00
CA PRO A 60 3.19 0.46 -5.60
C PRO A 60 3.48 0.85 -7.06
N HIS A 61 4.72 1.20 -7.38
CA HIS A 61 5.10 1.59 -8.73
C HIS A 61 5.06 0.43 -9.73
N GLN A 62 5.46 -0.76 -9.31
CA GLN A 62 5.31 -1.98 -10.11
C GLN A 62 3.83 -2.27 -10.38
N ILE A 63 2.97 -2.16 -9.38
CA ILE A 63 1.52 -2.34 -9.54
C ILE A 63 0.97 -1.34 -10.57
N LEU A 64 1.33 -0.05 -10.48
CA LEU A 64 0.88 0.96 -11.43
C LEU A 64 1.29 0.62 -12.86
N ARG A 65 2.53 0.16 -13.06
CA ARG A 65 3.05 -0.22 -14.38
C ARG A 65 2.36 -1.46 -14.94
N THR A 66 2.03 -2.44 -14.10
CA THR A 66 1.43 -3.71 -14.53
C THR A 66 -0.08 -3.60 -14.73
N LYS A 67 -0.79 -2.93 -13.82
CA LYS A 67 -2.27 -2.86 -13.79
C LYS A 67 -2.84 -1.59 -14.41
N GLY A 68 -2.02 -0.55 -14.52
CA GLY A 68 -2.42 0.76 -15.03
C GLY A 68 -3.06 1.67 -13.98
N GLU A 69 -3.11 2.96 -14.30
CA GLU A 69 -3.63 3.99 -13.40
C GLU A 69 -5.14 3.86 -13.14
N GLY A 70 -5.92 3.47 -14.15
CA GLY A 70 -7.37 3.29 -14.01
C GLY A 70 -7.74 2.26 -12.94
N PHE A 71 -6.98 1.17 -12.85
CA PHE A 71 -7.15 0.16 -11.80
C PHE A 71 -6.90 0.75 -10.40
N VAL A 72 -5.81 1.50 -10.23
CA VAL A 72 -5.47 2.12 -8.94
C VAL A 72 -6.51 3.17 -8.53
N ARG A 73 -6.97 3.98 -9.47
CA ARG A 73 -8.04 4.96 -9.23
C ARG A 73 -9.35 4.29 -8.81
N GLY A 74 -9.74 3.19 -9.45
CA GLY A 74 -10.95 2.45 -9.07
C GLY A 74 -10.91 1.93 -7.63
N LEU A 75 -9.74 1.50 -7.15
CA LEU A 75 -9.57 1.10 -5.74
C LEU A 75 -9.70 2.31 -4.79
N ILE A 76 -9.11 3.45 -5.16
CA ILE A 76 -9.21 4.71 -4.39
C ILE A 76 -10.66 5.16 -4.29
N ASP A 77 -11.38 5.20 -5.42
CA ASP A 77 -12.79 5.62 -5.48
C ASP A 77 -13.68 4.70 -4.63
N THR A 78 -13.36 3.39 -4.60
CA THR A 78 -14.05 2.42 -3.74
C THR A 78 -13.85 2.76 -2.26
N MET A 79 -12.61 3.06 -1.83
CA MET A 79 -12.33 3.41 -0.43
C MET A 79 -12.94 4.76 -0.04
N ASP A 80 -12.89 5.74 -0.92
CA ASP A 80 -13.50 7.05 -0.68
C ASP A 80 -15.03 6.90 -0.56
N SER A 81 -15.66 6.07 -1.39
CA SER A 81 -17.09 5.75 -1.28
C SER A 81 -17.46 5.07 0.05
N ILE A 82 -16.58 4.24 0.61
CA ILE A 82 -16.79 3.60 1.92
C ILE A 82 -16.71 4.64 3.04
N ARG A 83 -15.71 5.52 3.00
CA ARG A 83 -15.55 6.61 3.98
C ARG A 83 -16.75 7.54 4.02
N HIS A 84 -17.24 7.97 2.85
CA HIS A 84 -18.42 8.83 2.76
C HIS A 84 -19.66 8.20 3.37
N ARG A 85 -19.84 6.87 3.23
CA ARG A 85 -20.95 6.13 3.85
C ARG A 85 -20.78 5.95 5.36
N ALA A 86 -19.54 5.83 5.84
CA ALA A 86 -19.24 5.65 7.25
C ALA A 86 -19.30 6.96 8.06
N GLN A 87 -19.25 8.12 7.40
CA GLN A 87 -19.35 9.41 8.07
C GLN A 87 -20.81 9.64 8.52
N PRO A 88 -21.07 9.82 9.83
CA PRO A 88 -22.43 10.10 10.29
C PRO A 88 -22.92 11.41 9.66
N PRO A 89 -24.22 11.55 9.36
CA PRO A 89 -24.78 12.83 8.93
C PRO A 89 -24.40 13.85 10.00
N ASN A 90 -23.80 14.97 9.58
CA ASN A 90 -23.36 16.04 10.48
C ASN A 90 -24.41 16.24 11.57
N GLY A 91 -24.01 15.93 12.81
CA GLY A 91 -24.83 16.23 13.96
C GLY A 91 -25.10 17.72 13.95
N SER A 92 -26.36 18.08 13.74
CA SER A 92 -26.96 19.29 14.25
C SER A 92 -26.74 19.30 15.77
N GLY A 93 -25.58 19.81 16.20
CA GLY A 93 -25.29 20.17 17.57
C GLY A 93 -25.63 21.64 17.72
N GLU A 94 -26.58 21.90 18.60
CA GLU A 94 -27.14 23.18 19.02
C GLU A 94 -26.10 24.23 19.44
#